data_AF-A0A419FPL2-F1
#
_entry.id   AF-A0A419FPL2-F1
#
_cell.length_a   1.000
_cell.length_b   1.000
_cell.length_c   1.000
_cell.angle_alpha   90.00
_cell.angle_beta   90.00
_cell.angle_gamma   90.00
#
_symmetry.space_group_name_H-M   'P 1'
#
loop_
_entity.id
_entity.type
_entity.pdbx_description
1 polymer ?
#
loop_
_entity_poly.entity_id
_entity_poly.type
_entity_poly.pdbx_seq_one_letter_code
_entity_poly.pdbx_strand_id
1 'polypeptide(L)' 'MISPRPYRPISYDNRTALEVLTDLAGKNEINREVVRALIALNRKDKPHFKECVISKEKRGAPPKLNNYRKTVD' A
#
# COMPACT_ATOMS: atom_id res chain seq x y z
N MET A 1 -7.08 -0.52 4.50
CA MET A 1 -6.58 -1.49 3.50
C MET A 1 -6.27 -2.85 4.12
N ILE A 2 -5.64 -2.86 5.28
CA ILE A 2 -5.33 -4.05 6.09
C ILE A 2 -6.53 -4.66 6.84
N SER A 3 -7.72 -4.06 6.74
CA SER A 3 -8.96 -4.63 7.25
C SER A 3 -9.80 -5.25 6.12
N PRO A 4 -10.57 -6.32 6.41
CA PRO A 4 -11.56 -6.86 5.49
C PRO A 4 -12.67 -5.83 5.25
N ARG A 5 -13.33 -5.90 4.09
CA ARG A 5 -14.50 -5.08 3.73
C ARG A 5 -15.54 -5.93 3.01
N PRO A 6 -16.84 -5.55 3.00
CA PRO A 6 -17.89 -6.36 2.36
C PRO A 6 -17.60 -6.72 0.89
N TYR A 7 -17.05 -5.78 0.11
CA TYR A 7 -16.68 -5.99 -1.30
C TYR A 7 -15.27 -6.58 -1.51
N ARG A 8 -14.56 -6.86 -0.41
CA ARG A 8 -13.17 -7.35 -0.41
C ARG A 8 -12.92 -8.06 0.92
N PRO A 9 -13.39 -9.31 1.06
CA PRO A 9 -13.35 -10.03 2.33
C PRO A 9 -11.91 -10.34 2.77
N ILE A 10 -10.97 -10.43 1.82
CA ILE A 10 -9.55 -10.64 2.10
C ILE A 10 -8.84 -9.27 2.18
N SER A 11 -8.22 -8.98 3.33
CA SER A 11 -7.43 -7.77 3.51
C SER A 11 -6.14 -7.80 2.66
N TYR A 12 -5.53 -6.62 2.44
CA TYR A 12 -4.17 -6.60 1.90
C TYR A 12 -3.24 -7.07 3.01
N ASP A 13 -2.21 -7.84 2.67
CA ASP A 13 -1.04 -7.91 3.54
C ASP A 13 -0.38 -6.53 3.63
N ASN A 14 0.38 -6.31 4.70
CA ASN A 14 0.93 -5.00 5.00
C ASN A 14 1.86 -4.49 3.89
N ARG A 15 2.62 -5.39 3.26
CA ARG A 15 3.55 -5.05 2.19
C ARG A 15 2.79 -4.58 0.95
N THR A 16 1.82 -5.35 0.48
CA THR A 16 1.00 -4.97 -0.68
C THR A 16 0.23 -3.67 -0.42
N ALA A 17 -0.23 -3.44 0.81
CA ALA A 17 -0.87 -2.17 1.19
C ALA A 17 0.10 -0.97 1.03
N LEU A 18 1.35 -1.09 1.47
CA LEU A 18 2.37 -0.04 1.30
C LEU A 18 2.75 0.18 -0.17
N GLU A 19 2.79 -0.88 -0.98
CA GLU A 19 3.03 -0.77 -2.42
C GLU A 19 1.90 0.02 -3.11
N VAL A 20 0.64 -0.22 -2.77
CA VAL A 20 -0.50 0.58 -3.27
C VAL A 20 -0.40 2.04 -2.81
N LEU A 21 -0.06 2.31 -1.54
CA LEU A 21 0.13 3.68 -1.06
C LEU A 21 1.27 4.40 -1.82
N THR A 22 2.31 3.67 -2.19
CA THR A 22 3.41 4.19 -3.01
C THR A 22 2.93 4.56 -4.41
N ASP A 23 2.05 3.77 -5.02
CA ASP A 23 1.44 4.11 -6.32
C ASP A 23 0.59 5.38 -6.24
N LEU A 24 -0.24 5.49 -5.19
CA LEU A 24 -1.09 6.67 -4.97
C LEU A 24 -0.24 7.93 -4.76
N ALA A 25 0.88 7.82 -4.05
CA ALA A 25 1.84 8.91 -3.94
C ALA A 25 2.52 9.26 -5.27
N GLY A 26 2.78 8.27 -6.13
CA GLY A 26 3.27 8.50 -7.50
C GLY A 26 2.28 9.24 -8.39
N LYS A 27 0.98 9.09 -8.14
CA LYS A 27 -0.11 9.81 -8.80
C LYS A 27 -0.47 11.15 -8.15
N ASN A 28 0.27 11.55 -7.12
CA ASN A 28 0.00 12.76 -6.34
C ASN A 28 -1.37 12.75 -5.60
N GLU A 29 -1.95 11.57 -5.37
CA GLU A 29 -3.20 11.41 -4.59
C GLU A 29 -2.94 11.44 -3.07
N ILE A 30 -1.70 11.10 -2.66
CA ILE A 30 -1.26 11.09 -1.26
C ILE A 30 0.14 11.73 -1.19
N ASN A 31 0.41 12.48 -0.13
CA ASN A 31 1.73 13.07 0.09
C ASN A 31 2.83 11.98 0.20
N ARG A 32 3.84 12.10 -0.66
CA ARG A 32 4.95 11.13 -0.77
C ARG A 32 5.82 11.05 0.49
N GLU A 33 5.99 12.13 1.24
CA GLU A 33 6.79 12.13 2.48
C GLU A 33 6.09 11.37 3.60
N VAL A 34 4.76 11.50 3.70
CA VAL A 34 3.95 10.74 4.66
C VAL A 34 4.04 9.24 4.38
N VAL A 35 3.94 8.84 3.10
CA VAL A 35 4.11 7.43 2.70
C VAL A 35 5.53 6.95 3.02
N ARG A 36 6.55 7.78 2.76
CA ARG A 36 7.94 7.45 3.08
C ARG A 36 8.16 7.22 4.58
N ALA A 37 7.59 8.07 5.43
CA ALA A 37 7.64 7.92 6.87
C ALA A 37 6.94 6.64 7.33
N LEU A 38 5.76 6.34 6.78
CA LEU A 38 5.06 5.10 7.07
C LEU A 38 5.87 3.86 6.68
N ILE A 39 6.49 3.86 5.50
CA ILE A 39 7.35 2.77 5.05
C ILE A 39 8.55 2.62 5.98
N ALA A 40 9.19 3.72 6.36
CA ALA A 40 10.32 3.71 7.28
C ALA A 40 9.96 3.04 8.61
N LEU A 41 8.80 3.37 9.19
CA LEU A 41 8.31 2.76 10.44
C LEU A 41 7.99 1.27 10.30
N ASN A 42 7.69 0.79 9.09
CA ASN A 42 7.39 -0.62 8.82
C ASN A 42 8.65 -1.44 8.48
N ARG A 43 9.82 -0.82 8.35
CA ARG A 43 11.08 -1.56 8.20
C ARG A 43 11.60 -2.01 9.55
N LYS A 44 12.37 -3.10 9.54
CA LYS A 44 12.94 -3.70 10.76
C LYS A 44 13.91 -2.74 11.46
N ASP A 45 14.73 -2.05 10.67
CA ASP A 45 15.75 -1.08 11.09
C ASP A 45 15.19 0.31 11.40
N LYS A 46 13.95 0.61 10.98
CA LYS A 46 13.26 1.88 11.22
C LYS A 46 14.13 3.11 10.89
N PRO A 47 14.65 3.22 9.67
CA PRO A 47 15.55 4.31 9.31
C PRO A 47 14.83 5.66 9.42
N HIS A 48 15.59 6.75 9.53
CA HIS A 48 14.98 8.08 9.46
C HIS A 48 14.27 8.25 8.10
N PHE A 49 13.06 8.82 8.10
CA PHE A 49 12.22 8.80 6.89
C PHE A 49 12.90 9.46 5.67
N LYS A 50 13.70 10.51 5.88
CA LYS A 50 14.45 11.19 4.79
C LYS A 50 15.47 10.28 4.10
N GLU A 51 16.01 9.30 4.83
CA GLU A 51 17.01 8.33 4.34
C GLU A 51 16.35 7.06 3.78
N CYS A 52 15.03 6.90 3.98
CA CYS A 52 14.30 5.75 3.50
C CYS A 52 14.09 5.81 1.97
N VAL A 53 14.84 4.99 1.24
CA VAL A 53 14.70 4.77 -0.20
C VAL A 53 13.52 3.84 -0.47
N ILE A 54 12.46 4.33 -1.13
CA ILE A 54 11.29 3.52 -1.48
C ILE A 54 11.61 2.63 -2.70
N SER A 55 11.37 1.32 -2.58
CA SER A 55 11.55 0.38 -3.69
C SER A 55 10.48 0.62 -4.77
N LYS A 56 10.88 0.57 -6.04
CA LYS A 56 9.96 0.64 -7.20
C LYS A 56 9.42 -0.73 -7.61
N GLU A 57 10.01 -1.80 -7.09
CA GLU A 57 9.66 -3.17 -7.43
C GLU A 57 8.40 -3.58 -6.66
N LYS A 58 7.40 -4.09 -7.38
CA LYS A 58 6.19 -4.67 -6.79
C LYS A 58 6.37 -6.16 -6.61
N ARG A 59 6.13 -6.62 -5.39
CA ARG A 59 6.21 -8.04 -5.02
C ARG A 59 4.91 -8.55 -4.40
N GLY A 60 4.00 -7.65 -4.07
CA GLY A 60 2.68 -7.96 -3.54
C GLY A 60 1.68 -8.40 -4.61
N ALA A 61 0.67 -9.16 -4.18
CA ALA A 61 -0.46 -9.55 -5.03
C ALA A 61 -1.75 -8.92 -4.47
N PRO A 62 -2.65 -8.39 -5.32
CA PRO A 62 -3.93 -7.88 -4.85
C PRO A 62 -4.76 -9.01 -4.21
N PRO A 63 -5.60 -8.70 -3.20
CA PRO A 63 -6.43 -9.68 -2.53
C PRO A 63 -7.44 -10.28 -3.51
N LYS A 64 -7.58 -11.60 -3.44
CA LYS A 64 -8.56 -12.34 -4.24
C LYS A 64 -9.97 -11.82 -3.90
N LEU A 65 -10.89 -11.91 -4.88
CA LEU A 65 -12.30 -11.52 -4.72
C LEU A 65 -12.52 -10.03 -4.39
N ASN A 66 -11.60 -9.15 -4.78
CA ASN A 66 -11.86 -7.71 -4.72
C ASN A 66 -12.86 -7.31 -5.82
N ASN A 67 -14.07 -6.91 -5.41
CA ASN A 67 -15.15 -6.48 -6.29
C ASN A 67 -15.38 -4.97 -6.24
N TYR A 68 -14.44 -4.22 -5.66
CA TYR A 68 -14.48 -2.76 -5.69
C TYR A 68 -14.52 -2.26 -7.15
N ARG A 69 -15.52 -1.42 -7.46
CA ARG A 69 -15.79 -0.87 -8.81
C ARG A 69 -16.11 -1.89 -9.91
N LYS A 70 -16.49 -3.13 -9.56
CA LYS A 70 -17.11 -4.04 -10.53
C LYS A 70 -18.60 -3.77 -10.58
N THR A 71 -19.12 -3.43 -11.74
CA THR A 71 -20.54 -3.53 -12.04
C THR A 71 -20.84 -4.99 -12.41
N VAL A 72 -21.85 -5.56 -11.79
CA VAL A 72 -22.49 -6.80 -12.29
C VAL A 72 -23.32 -6.36 -13.50
N ASP A 73 -23.07 -7.00 -14.65
CA ASP A 73 -23.95 -6.89 -15.83
C ASP A 73 -25.32 -7.53 -15.55
#